data_AF-A0A8S3JW97-F1
#
_entry.id   AF-A0A8S3JW97-F1
#
_cell.length_a   1.000
_cell.length_b   1.000
_cell.length_c   1.000
_cell.angle_alpha   90.00
_cell.angle_beta   90.00
_cell.angle_gamma   90.00
#
_symmetry.space_group_name_H-M   'P 1'
#
loop_
_entity.id
_entity.type
_entity.pdbx_description
1 polymer ?
#
loop_
_entity_poly.entity_id
_entity_poly.type
_entity_poly.pdbx_seq_one_letter_code
_entity_poly.pdbx_strand_id
1 'polypeptide(L)'
;MLILKSFLSLLMDFNKKNVTDFDIWSIYQRKSFPLIRPQTLSNVSLLFSSNFTRVIFVRHPLERLASAYVDKIASLTNEPFLLYDSIRRAICRKYSSFYLTDAQRKFYRIHRRIPKTIEEPCYNVVPKFEHFIAYIMSNSMINDVHWYPYSKLCYTCLFKYNFIGKYETIEEDLGRLL
;
A
#
# COMPACT_ATOMS: atom_id res chain seq x y z
N MET A 1 -4.20 -4.33 -10.77
CA MET A 1 -3.96 -3.62 -12.05
C MET A 1 -5.24 -3.11 -12.71
N LEU A 2 -6.34 -3.89 -12.76
CA LEU A 2 -7.63 -3.44 -13.33
C LEU A 2 -8.25 -2.23 -12.61
N ILE A 3 -8.17 -2.19 -11.28
CA ILE A 3 -8.84 -1.14 -10.48
C ILE A 3 -8.09 0.22 -10.54
N LEU A 4 -6.78 0.18 -10.80
CA LEU A 4 -5.98 1.40 -10.96
C LEU A 4 -6.26 2.09 -12.31
N LYS A 5 -6.63 1.31 -13.33
CA LYS A 5 -7.08 1.84 -14.63
C LYS A 5 -8.42 2.58 -14.50
N SER A 6 -9.36 2.07 -13.70
CA SER A 6 -10.63 2.78 -13.43
C SER A 6 -10.38 4.12 -12.72
N PHE A 7 -9.59 4.12 -11.64
CA PHE A 7 -9.33 5.35 -10.86
C PHE A 7 -8.67 6.49 -11.67
N LEU A 8 -7.71 6.15 -12.54
CA LEU A 8 -6.99 7.15 -13.36
C LEU A 8 -7.79 7.62 -14.57
N SER A 9 -8.69 6.77 -15.09
CA SER A 9 -9.61 7.13 -16.17
C SER A 9 -10.52 8.30 -15.79
N LEU A 10 -10.77 8.48 -14.50
CA LEU A 10 -12.00 9.08 -14.00
C LEU A 10 -11.69 10.34 -13.16
N LEU A 11 -10.49 10.44 -12.58
CA LEU A 11 -9.92 11.69 -12.04
C LEU A 11 -9.43 12.68 -13.11
N MET A 12 -9.13 12.22 -14.34
CA MET A 12 -8.45 13.05 -15.36
C MET A 12 -9.34 13.62 -16.45
N ASP A 13 -10.63 13.28 -16.42
CA ASP A 13 -11.64 13.97 -17.25
C ASP A 13 -11.74 15.47 -16.89
N PHE A 14 -11.24 15.87 -15.72
CA PHE A 14 -11.09 17.26 -15.27
C PHE A 14 -10.28 18.18 -16.20
N ASN A 15 -9.51 17.66 -17.17
CA ASN A 15 -8.66 18.46 -18.07
C ASN A 15 -8.90 18.24 -19.57
N LYS A 16 -9.98 17.55 -19.98
CA LYS A 16 -10.24 17.22 -21.40
C LYS A 16 -9.06 16.52 -22.10
N LYS A 17 -8.22 15.78 -21.36
CA LYS A 17 -7.19 14.92 -21.94
C LYS A 17 -7.63 13.48 -21.80
N ASN A 18 -7.71 12.78 -22.93
CA ASN A 18 -8.16 11.40 -22.96
C ASN A 18 -7.19 10.51 -22.17
N VAL A 19 -7.76 9.55 -21.45
CA VAL A 19 -7.09 8.55 -20.59
C VAL A 19 -5.97 7.81 -21.32
N THR A 20 -6.05 7.74 -22.64
CA THR A 20 -5.08 7.09 -23.53
C THR A 20 -3.75 7.82 -23.65
N ASP A 21 -3.69 9.11 -23.28
CA ASP A 21 -2.51 9.95 -23.54
C ASP A 21 -1.48 9.92 -22.41
N PHE A 22 -1.81 9.28 -21.28
CA PHE A 22 -0.90 9.11 -20.15
C PHE A 22 -0.45 7.67 -20.00
N ASP A 23 0.87 7.48 -20.05
CA ASP A 23 1.49 6.23 -19.65
C ASP A 23 1.19 5.95 -18.17
N ILE A 24 0.56 4.81 -17.86
CA ILE A 24 0.27 4.38 -16.48
C ILE A 24 1.56 4.41 -15.64
N TRP A 25 2.70 4.08 -16.25
CA TRP A 25 3.98 4.13 -15.58
C TRP A 25 4.43 5.56 -15.25
N SER A 26 4.12 6.56 -16.09
CA SER A 26 4.34 7.98 -15.77
C SER A 26 3.56 8.45 -14.53
N ILE A 27 2.39 7.88 -14.29
CA ILE A 27 1.55 8.18 -13.12
C ILE A 27 2.12 7.49 -11.88
N TYR A 28 2.51 6.21 -11.98
CA TYR A 28 3.21 5.51 -10.90
C TYR A 28 4.52 6.20 -10.52
N GLN A 29 5.26 6.70 -11.51
CA GLN A 29 6.47 7.49 -11.31
C GLN A 29 6.19 8.94 -10.87
N ARG A 30 4.92 9.34 -10.74
CA ARG A 30 4.51 10.68 -10.30
C ARG A 30 5.01 11.81 -11.20
N LYS A 31 5.26 11.52 -12.47
CA LYS A 31 5.65 12.51 -13.49
C LYS A 31 4.47 13.37 -13.92
N SER A 32 3.28 12.76 -13.97
CA SER A 32 2.06 13.39 -14.47
C SER A 32 1.26 14.12 -13.38
N PHE A 33 1.52 13.81 -12.11
CA PHE A 33 0.89 14.42 -10.93
C PHE A 33 1.98 14.82 -9.94
N PRO A 34 2.56 16.02 -10.06
CA PRO A 34 3.50 16.51 -9.07
C PRO A 34 2.79 16.60 -7.72
N LEU A 35 3.29 15.87 -6.72
CA LEU A 35 2.82 16.05 -5.35
C LEU A 35 3.02 17.52 -4.98
N ILE A 36 1.97 18.16 -4.48
CA ILE A 36 2.12 19.38 -3.70
C ILE A 36 2.83 18.96 -2.41
N ARG A 37 4.17 18.90 -2.45
CA ARG A 37 4.99 18.77 -1.26
C ARG A 37 5.22 20.19 -0.77
N PRO A 38 4.67 20.59 0.39
CA PRO A 38 5.03 21.87 0.95
C PRO A 38 6.53 21.84 1.28
N GLN A 39 7.34 22.51 0.44
CA GLN A 39 8.79 22.64 0.64
C GLN A 39 9.12 23.71 1.69
N THR A 40 8.15 24.57 2.00
CA THR A 40 8.26 25.69 2.96
C THR A 40 6.98 25.79 3.81
N LEU A 41 7.08 26.40 5.00
CA LEU A 41 5.93 26.64 5.88
C LEU A 41 4.85 27.53 5.24
N SER A 42 5.23 28.51 4.40
CA SER A 42 4.30 29.34 3.63
C SER A 42 3.46 28.54 2.62
N ASN A 43 3.99 27.42 2.12
CA ASN A 43 3.25 26.51 1.24
C ASN A 43 2.31 25.58 2.01
N VAL A 44 2.52 25.39 3.33
CA VAL A 44 1.62 24.58 4.17
C VAL A 44 0.28 25.28 4.36
N SER A 45 0.27 26.60 4.60
CA SER A 45 -0.99 27.37 4.73
C SER A 45 -1.86 27.32 3.48
N LEU A 46 -1.24 27.18 2.30
CA LEU A 46 -1.96 27.02 1.03
C LEU A 46 -2.79 25.73 1.01
N LEU A 47 -2.31 24.64 1.64
CA LEU A 47 -3.04 23.37 1.73
C LEU A 47 -4.34 23.48 2.55
N PHE A 48 -4.42 24.46 3.44
CA PHE A 48 -5.59 24.73 4.28
C PHE A 48 -6.49 25.83 3.72
N SER A 49 -6.11 26.47 2.61
CA SER A 49 -6.93 27.47 1.93
C SER A 49 -8.27 26.88 1.47
N SER A 50 -9.31 27.73 1.45
CA SER A 50 -10.63 27.42 0.89
C SER A 50 -10.65 27.35 -0.63
N ASN A 51 -9.57 27.77 -1.31
CA ASN A 51 -9.49 27.80 -2.77
C ASN A 51 -9.22 26.42 -3.40
N PHE A 52 -9.08 25.37 -2.59
CA PHE A 52 -8.84 24.00 -3.04
C PHE A 52 -9.95 23.06 -2.59
N THR A 53 -10.42 22.24 -3.52
CA THR A 53 -11.28 21.09 -3.23
C THR A 53 -10.43 19.95 -2.70
N ARG A 54 -10.63 19.58 -1.44
CA ARG A 54 -9.91 18.47 -0.79
C ARG A 54 -10.75 17.21 -0.88
N VAL A 55 -10.18 16.20 -1.53
CA VAL A 55 -10.84 14.93 -1.80
C VAL A 55 -9.99 13.79 -1.26
N ILE A 56 -10.63 12.79 -0.65
CA ILE A 56 -10.00 11.51 -0.33
C ILE A 56 -10.91 10.37 -0.78
N PHE A 57 -10.30 9.33 -1.35
CA PHE A 57 -10.97 8.07 -1.60
C PHE A 57 -10.50 7.04 -0.56
N VAL A 58 -11.44 6.45 0.15
CA VAL A 58 -11.19 5.40 1.14
C VAL A 58 -11.76 4.08 0.64
N ARG A 59 -11.27 2.98 1.22
CA ARG A 59 -11.74 1.62 0.93
C ARG A 59 -12.09 0.91 2.21
N HIS A 60 -13.02 -0.04 2.15
CA HIS A 60 -13.34 -0.92 3.26
C HIS A 60 -12.06 -1.54 3.86
N PRO A 61 -11.86 -1.48 5.19
CA PRO A 61 -10.59 -1.88 5.80
C PRO A 61 -10.15 -3.31 5.44
N LEU A 62 -11.08 -4.27 5.43
CA LEU A 62 -10.75 -5.67 5.12
C LEU A 62 -10.35 -5.87 3.65
N GLU A 63 -11.01 -5.17 2.72
CA GLU A 63 -10.65 -5.27 1.32
C GLU A 63 -9.29 -4.63 1.04
N ARG A 64 -9.01 -3.51 1.71
CA ARG A 64 -7.70 -2.88 1.65
C ARG A 64 -6.60 -3.81 2.16
N LEU A 65 -6.84 -4.51 3.26
CA LEU A 65 -5.89 -5.50 3.81
C LEU A 65 -5.70 -6.69 2.85
N ALA A 66 -6.77 -7.22 2.29
CA ALA A 66 -6.70 -8.31 1.30
C ALA A 66 -5.93 -7.88 0.04
N SER A 67 -6.22 -6.68 -0.47
CA SER A 67 -5.53 -6.10 -1.61
C SER A 67 -4.03 -5.89 -1.32
N ALA A 68 -3.69 -5.37 -0.14
CA ALA A 68 -2.31 -5.19 0.28
C ALA A 68 -1.58 -6.53 0.41
N TYR A 69 -2.23 -7.54 0.96
CA TYR A 69 -1.67 -8.89 1.03
C TYR A 69 -1.36 -9.45 -0.36
N VAL A 70 -2.32 -9.42 -1.29
CA VAL A 70 -2.12 -9.96 -2.65
C VAL A 70 -0.97 -9.25 -3.36
N ASP A 71 -0.96 -7.92 -3.29
CA ASP A 71 0.01 -7.10 -4.02
C ASP A 71 1.42 -7.11 -3.41
N LYS A 72 1.52 -7.06 -2.06
CA LYS A 72 2.79 -6.86 -1.35
C LYS A 72 3.37 -8.13 -0.72
N ILE A 73 2.52 -9.09 -0.36
CA ILE A 73 2.91 -10.27 0.43
C ILE A 73 2.81 -11.55 -0.38
N ALA A 74 1.74 -11.74 -1.16
CA ALA A 74 1.53 -12.98 -1.91
C ALA A 74 2.28 -13.01 -3.24
N SER A 75 2.48 -11.85 -3.88
CA SER A 75 3.21 -11.76 -5.15
C SER A 75 4.72 -11.94 -4.94
N LEU A 76 5.30 -12.93 -5.63
CA LEU A 76 6.74 -13.22 -5.67
C LEU A 76 7.42 -12.66 -6.93
N THR A 77 6.64 -12.22 -7.92
CA THR A 77 7.11 -11.94 -9.29
C THR A 77 7.21 -10.46 -9.63
N ASN A 78 6.75 -9.57 -8.75
CA ASN A 78 6.72 -8.13 -9.01
C ASN A 78 7.89 -7.43 -8.30
N GLU A 79 8.41 -6.37 -8.91
CA GLU A 79 9.46 -5.46 -8.39
C GLU A 79 9.30 -4.96 -6.92
N PRO A 80 8.11 -4.95 -6.27
CA PRO A 80 8.03 -4.72 -4.82
C PRO A 80 8.54 -5.88 -3.95
N PHE A 81 8.95 -7.02 -4.52
CA PHE A 81 9.38 -8.22 -3.78
C PHE A 81 10.38 -7.85 -2.69
N LEU A 82 11.44 -7.12 -3.03
CA LEU A 82 12.52 -6.79 -2.09
C LEU A 82 12.06 -5.94 -0.90
N LEU A 83 11.06 -5.07 -1.08
CA LEU A 83 10.63 -4.16 -0.01
C LEU A 83 9.91 -4.90 1.12
N TYR A 84 9.07 -5.88 0.75
CA TYR A 84 8.21 -6.60 1.69
C TYR A 84 8.71 -8.01 2.04
N ASP A 85 9.78 -8.47 1.39
CA ASP A 85 10.47 -9.73 1.66
C ASP A 85 10.96 -9.83 3.13
N SER A 86 11.41 -8.72 3.72
CA SER A 86 11.74 -8.68 5.16
C SER A 86 10.54 -9.05 6.06
N ILE A 87 9.34 -8.56 5.72
CA ILE A 87 8.09 -8.84 6.45
C ILE A 87 7.68 -10.29 6.23
N ARG A 88 7.71 -10.77 4.97
CA ARG A 88 7.39 -12.17 4.64
C ARG A 88 8.23 -13.15 5.43
N ARG A 89 9.55 -12.95 5.42
CA ARG A 89 10.49 -13.79 6.18
C ARG A 89 10.27 -13.70 7.69
N ALA A 90 9.94 -12.51 8.21
CA ALA A 90 9.63 -12.36 9.63
C ALA A 90 8.35 -13.13 10.02
N ILE A 91 7.31 -13.08 9.19
CA ILE A 91 6.09 -13.88 9.39
C ILE A 91 6.43 -15.37 9.33
N CYS A 92 7.19 -15.81 8.32
CA CYS A 92 7.62 -17.20 8.19
C CYS A 92 8.39 -17.68 9.43
N ARG A 93 9.35 -16.89 9.94
CA ARG A 93 10.11 -17.24 11.16
C ARG A 93 9.21 -17.31 12.40
N LYS A 94 8.28 -16.36 12.55
CA LYS A 94 7.33 -16.33 13.70
C LYS A 94 6.44 -17.57 13.72
N TYR A 95 5.95 -17.99 12.56
CA TYR A 95 5.08 -19.17 12.42
C TYR A 95 5.84 -20.35 11.77
N SER A 96 7.11 -20.53 12.13
CA SER A 96 8.00 -21.49 11.46
C SER A 96 7.50 -22.93 11.48
N SER A 97 6.75 -23.34 12.51
CA SER A 97 6.12 -24.67 12.55
C SER A 97 5.10 -24.93 11.44
N PHE A 98 4.53 -23.87 10.84
CA PHE A 98 3.56 -23.99 9.75
C PHE A 98 4.23 -24.02 8.37
N TYR A 99 5.41 -23.43 8.24
CA TYR A 99 6.06 -23.22 6.95
C TYR A 99 7.32 -24.06 6.73
N LEU A 100 7.96 -24.49 7.82
CA LEU A 100 9.29 -25.10 7.78
C LEU A 100 9.28 -26.50 8.37
N THR A 101 10.06 -27.39 7.77
CA THR A 101 10.37 -28.72 8.32
C THR A 101 11.29 -28.63 9.52
N ASP A 102 11.44 -29.73 10.27
CA ASP A 102 12.37 -29.80 11.40
C ASP A 102 13.83 -29.52 11.00
N ALA A 103 14.24 -30.02 9.84
CA ALA A 103 15.55 -29.74 9.26
C ALA A 103 15.73 -28.23 8.95
N GLN A 104 14.71 -27.59 8.37
CA GLN A 104 14.74 -26.15 8.09
C GLN A 104 14.67 -25.31 9.37
N ARG A 105 13.96 -25.76 10.42
CA ARG A 105 13.98 -25.07 11.73
C ARG A 105 15.34 -25.20 12.41
N LYS A 106 16.04 -26.32 12.22
CA LYS A 106 17.42 -26.53 12.70
C LYS A 106 18.39 -25.51 12.10
N PHE A 107 18.19 -25.08 10.84
CA PHE A 107 18.97 -24.01 10.22
C PHE A 107 19.06 -22.76 11.10
N TYR A 108 17.92 -22.25 11.60
CA TYR A 108 17.84 -21.04 12.43
C TYR A 108 18.45 -21.19 13.83
N ARG A 109 18.60 -22.43 14.32
CA ARG A 109 19.24 -22.71 15.61
C ARG A 109 20.77 -22.70 15.50
N ILE A 110 21.29 -23.08 14.34
CA ILE A 110 22.74 -23.20 14.08
C ILE A 110 23.30 -21.86 13.57
N HIS A 111 22.56 -21.17 12.71
CA HIS A 111 23.03 -19.93 12.10
C HIS A 111 22.78 -18.73 13.01
N ARG A 112 23.85 -18.23 13.64
CA ARG A 112 23.80 -16.98 14.44
C ARG A 112 23.51 -15.74 13.60
N ARG A 113 23.94 -15.75 12.32
CA ARG A 113 23.61 -14.73 11.32
C ARG A 113 22.84 -15.40 10.20
N ILE A 114 21.62 -14.93 9.97
CA ILE A 114 20.76 -15.46 8.92
C ILE A 114 21.14 -14.81 7.59
N PRO A 115 21.54 -15.59 6.57
CA PRO A 115 21.79 -15.05 5.24
C PRO A 115 20.48 -14.49 4.67
N LYS A 116 20.54 -13.37 3.95
CA LYS A 116 19.35 -12.77 3.29
C LYS A 116 19.27 -13.17 1.82
N THR A 117 19.65 -14.42 1.54
CA THR A 117 19.75 -14.99 0.19
C THR A 117 18.79 -16.16 0.06
N ILE A 118 18.75 -16.77 -1.12
CA ILE A 118 17.92 -17.95 -1.41
C ILE A 118 18.22 -19.17 -0.52
N GLU A 119 19.35 -19.17 0.18
CA GLU A 119 19.73 -20.18 1.16
C GLU A 119 18.90 -20.12 2.44
N GLU A 120 18.29 -18.96 2.75
CA GLU A 120 17.40 -18.86 3.90
C GLU A 120 16.12 -19.68 3.64
N PRO A 121 15.72 -20.60 4.54
CA PRO A 121 14.52 -21.40 4.34
C PRO A 121 13.23 -20.59 4.11
N CYS A 122 13.14 -19.39 4.68
CA CYS A 122 11.99 -18.50 4.51
C CYS A 122 12.03 -17.62 3.25
N TYR A 123 13.09 -17.66 2.42
CA TYR A 123 13.29 -16.70 1.31
C TYR A 123 12.12 -16.67 0.31
N ASN A 124 11.62 -17.84 -0.11
CA ASN A 124 10.51 -17.95 -1.06
C ASN A 124 9.16 -18.29 -0.40
N VAL A 125 9.07 -18.25 0.93
CA VAL A 125 7.82 -18.59 1.62
C VAL A 125 6.81 -17.47 1.43
N VAL A 126 5.63 -17.81 0.92
CA VAL A 126 4.45 -16.93 0.91
C VAL A 126 3.66 -17.20 2.20
N PRO A 127 3.61 -16.25 3.14
CA PRO A 127 2.81 -16.44 4.34
C PRO A 127 1.33 -16.48 4.00
N LYS A 128 0.54 -17.24 4.75
CA LYS A 128 -0.92 -17.21 4.68
C LYS A 128 -1.48 -15.85 5.12
N PHE A 129 -2.68 -15.52 4.64
CA PHE A 129 -3.33 -14.24 4.92
C PHE A 129 -3.55 -14.02 6.43
N GLU A 130 -4.03 -15.04 7.15
CA GLU A 130 -4.28 -14.98 8.59
C GLU A 130 -3.00 -14.71 9.40
N HIS A 131 -1.87 -15.30 8.98
CA HIS A 131 -0.58 -15.06 9.62
C HIS A 131 -0.05 -13.65 9.32
N PHE A 132 -0.31 -13.12 8.12
CA PHE A 132 -0.04 -11.72 7.79
C PHE A 132 -0.86 -10.76 8.66
N ILE A 133 -2.18 -10.97 8.76
CA ILE A 133 -3.07 -10.14 9.58
C ILE A 133 -2.64 -10.18 11.06
N ALA A 134 -2.46 -11.37 11.62
CA ALA A 134 -2.01 -11.52 13.00
C ALA A 134 -0.65 -10.85 13.22
N TYR A 135 0.26 -10.91 12.25
CA TYR A 135 1.57 -10.27 12.35
C TYR A 135 1.48 -8.74 12.39
N ILE A 136 0.79 -8.10 11.43
CA ILE A 136 0.67 -6.63 11.39
C ILE A 136 -0.15 -6.06 12.55
N MET A 137 -1.12 -6.83 13.08
CA MET A 137 -1.87 -6.42 14.27
C MET A 137 -1.03 -6.50 15.55
N SER A 138 -0.15 -7.51 15.64
CA SER A 138 0.73 -7.69 16.80
C SER A 138 1.98 -6.81 16.79
N ASN A 139 2.30 -6.18 15.66
CA ASN A 139 3.54 -5.43 15.48
C ASN A 139 3.25 -3.99 15.07
N SER A 140 3.01 -3.14 16.07
CA SER A 140 2.67 -1.72 15.92
C SER A 140 3.77 -0.86 15.31
N MET A 141 4.97 -1.41 15.08
CA MET A 141 6.07 -0.71 14.41
C MET A 141 6.01 -0.81 12.88
N ILE A 142 5.15 -1.67 12.33
CA ILE A 142 4.99 -1.84 10.88
C ILE A 142 3.85 -0.95 10.38
N ASN A 143 4.08 0.36 10.49
CA ASN A 143 3.15 1.38 10.00
C ASN A 143 3.38 1.62 8.51
N ASP A 144 2.76 0.79 7.68
CA ASP A 144 2.83 0.92 6.23
C ASP A 144 1.54 1.53 5.68
N VAL A 145 1.68 2.40 4.68
CA VAL A 145 0.58 3.11 4.03
C VAL A 145 -0.47 2.21 3.38
N HIS A 146 -0.20 0.91 3.18
CA HIS A 146 -1.12 -0.04 2.56
C HIS A 146 -2.03 -0.75 3.56
N TRP A 147 -1.64 -0.91 4.82
CA TRP A 147 -2.46 -1.58 5.85
C TRP A 147 -2.73 -0.76 7.11
N TYR A 148 -2.00 0.34 7.34
CA TYR A 148 -2.26 1.20 8.49
C TYR A 148 -3.59 1.95 8.34
N PRO A 149 -4.46 2.05 9.37
CA PRO A 149 -5.77 2.69 9.21
C PRO A 149 -5.67 4.12 8.68
N TYR A 150 -6.58 4.53 7.79
CA TYR A 150 -6.57 5.87 7.18
C TYR A 150 -6.54 6.99 8.24
N SER A 151 -7.31 6.86 9.33
CA SER A 151 -7.34 7.83 10.43
C SER A 151 -6.00 8.00 11.16
N LYS A 152 -5.07 7.06 10.98
CA LYS A 152 -3.73 7.12 11.57
C LYS A 152 -2.65 7.45 10.54
N LEU A 153 -2.99 7.55 9.25
CA LEU A 153 -2.05 8.03 8.23
C LEU A 153 -1.81 9.53 8.45
N CYS A 154 -0.56 9.95 8.26
CA CYS A 154 -0.16 11.34 8.46
C CYS A 154 -1.05 12.28 7.63
N TYR A 155 -1.47 13.37 8.26
CA TYR A 155 -2.27 14.44 7.67
C TYR A 155 -3.70 14.07 7.25
N THR A 156 -4.13 12.80 7.30
CA THR A 156 -5.51 12.45 6.92
C THR A 156 -6.54 13.13 7.81
N CYS A 157 -6.37 13.10 9.12
CA CYS A 157 -7.30 13.77 10.04
C CYS A 157 -7.09 15.30 10.13
N LEU A 158 -6.02 15.85 9.56
CA LEU A 158 -5.74 17.29 9.62
C LEU A 158 -6.57 18.09 8.61
N PHE A 159 -7.03 17.44 7.53
CA PHE A 159 -7.83 18.10 6.51
C PHE A 159 -9.32 17.90 6.75
N LYS A 160 -10.09 18.99 6.60
CA LYS A 160 -11.53 18.90 6.39
C LYS A 160 -11.75 18.61 4.90
N TYR A 161 -12.16 17.40 4.57
CA TYR A 161 -12.43 17.03 3.18
C TYR A 161 -13.75 17.63 2.71
N ASN A 162 -13.75 18.17 1.50
CA ASN A 162 -14.98 18.58 0.81
C ASN A 162 -15.76 17.34 0.32
N PHE A 163 -15.04 16.26 0.03
CA PHE A 163 -15.62 15.01 -0.43
C PHE A 163 -14.81 13.81 0.08
N ILE A 164 -15.52 12.79 0.57
CA ILE A 164 -14.95 11.49 0.96
C ILE A 164 -15.64 10.43 0.11
N GLY A 165 -14.95 9.97 -0.94
CA GLY A 165 -15.43 8.92 -1.82
C GLY A 165 -15.05 7.53 -1.30
N LYS A 166 -15.77 6.51 -1.74
CA LYS A 166 -15.49 5.11 -1.48
C LYS A 166 -15.00 4.44 -2.75
N TYR A 167 -14.05 3.53 -2.59
CA TYR A 167 -13.51 2.75 -3.69
C TYR A 167 -14.54 1.77 -4.26
N GLU A 168 -15.49 1.34 -3.43
CA GLU A 168 -16.58 0.44 -3.79
C GLU A 168 -17.62 1.11 -4.70
N THR A 169 -17.73 2.44 -4.65
CA THR A 169 -18.69 3.26 -5.42
C THR A 169 -17.97 4.34 -6.23
N ILE A 170 -16.76 4.04 -6.70
CA ILE A 170 -15.82 5.05 -7.19
C ILE A 170 -16.32 5.78 -8.43
N GLU A 171 -16.96 5.07 -9.36
CA GLU A 171 -17.55 5.65 -10.56
C GLU A 171 -18.68 6.65 -10.21
N GLU A 172 -19.57 6.27 -9.30
CA GLU A 172 -20.68 7.11 -8.83
C GLU A 172 -20.19 8.33 -8.04
N ASP A 173 -19.24 8.10 -7.13
CA ASP A 173 -18.69 9.13 -6.26
C ASP A 173 -17.90 10.19 -7.05
N LEU A 174 -17.22 9.79 -8.11
CA LEU A 174 -16.57 10.73 -9.02
C LEU A 174 -17.59 11.53 -9.85
N GLY A 175 -18.68 10.90 -10.30
CA GLY A 175 -19.77 11.62 -10.97
C GLY A 175 -20.47 12.67 -10.10
N ARG A 176 -20.36 12.58 -8.77
CA ARG A 176 -20.86 13.59 -7.81
C ARG A 176 -19.83 14.67 -7.47
N LEU A 177 -18.56 14.41 -7.72
CA LEU A 177 -17.45 15.32 -7.44
C LEU A 177 -17.21 16.31 -8.59
N LEU A 178 -17.49 15.87 -9.82
CA LEU A 178 -17.41 16.61 -11.09
C LEU A 178 -18.66 17.49 -11.31
#